data_AF-A0A839V009-F1
#
_entry.id   AF-A0A839V009-F1
#
_cell.length_a   1.000
_cell.length_b   1.000
_cell.length_c   1.000
_cell.angle_alpha   90.00
_cell.angle_beta   90.00
_cell.angle_gamma   90.00
#
_symmetry.space_group_name_H-M   'P 1'
#
loop_
_entity.id
_entity.type
_entity.pdbx_description
1 polymer ?
#
loop_
_entity_poly.entity_id
_entity_poly.type
_entity_poly.pdbx_seq_one_letter_code
_entity_poly.pdbx_strand_id
1 'polypeptide(L)'
;MSRKAKRSSSSPSKPDTDGYSAPPERWQHGSAVTIARDPTTGIRTQSVAGAFEHMLRSGSLQPRHKAAADRWLADFEFGVLSARDPEKRGTGAAGSHDGFTVARLDAVNKYFKAKWSLGPAAHALLEPVLHERLSLTVLESRLGRDRRYISGKIEAALERLVEHYYAVDNPAAARRHTIVGSNDHQPPVAQAA
;
A
#
# COMPACT_ATOMS: atom_id res chain seq x y z
N MET A 1 -21.18 57.61 -16.99
CA MET A 1 -19.72 57.52 -16.74
C MET A 1 -19.47 56.50 -15.63
N SER A 2 -18.63 55.51 -15.93
CA SER A 2 -18.29 54.35 -15.10
C SER A 2 -17.45 54.70 -13.85
N ARG A 3 -17.62 53.98 -12.73
CA ARG A 3 -16.81 52.81 -12.32
C ARG A 3 -17.15 52.39 -10.89
N LYS A 4 -17.23 51.05 -10.72
CA LYS A 4 -17.48 50.28 -9.51
C LYS A 4 -16.13 49.85 -8.94
N ALA A 5 -15.90 49.96 -7.63
CA ALA A 5 -14.72 49.38 -6.96
C ALA A 5 -15.14 48.42 -5.84
N LYS A 6 -14.39 47.32 -5.73
CA LYS A 6 -14.75 46.04 -5.13
C LYS A 6 -13.71 45.68 -4.05
N ARG A 7 -14.21 45.33 -2.86
CA ARG A 7 -13.73 44.36 -1.85
C ARG A 7 -12.22 44.26 -1.55
N SER A 8 -11.87 44.50 -0.29
CA SER A 8 -10.69 43.90 0.36
C SER A 8 -11.13 42.74 1.26
N SER A 9 -10.59 41.55 1.03
CA SER A 9 -10.51 40.49 2.05
C SER A 9 -9.15 39.81 1.90
N SER A 10 -8.32 39.98 2.92
CA SER A 10 -6.98 39.45 3.10
C SER A 10 -6.97 37.92 3.22
N SER A 11 -6.07 37.27 2.49
CA SER A 11 -5.63 35.89 2.72
C SER A 11 -4.12 35.85 2.96
N PRO A 12 -3.60 34.83 3.68
CA PRO A 12 -2.27 34.82 4.28
C PRO A 12 -1.16 34.44 3.29
N SER A 13 0.04 34.94 3.58
CA SER A 13 1.27 34.85 2.79
C SER A 13 1.76 33.41 2.56
N LYS A 14 2.23 33.14 1.33
CA LYS A 14 2.91 31.90 0.90
C LYS A 14 4.37 31.86 1.41
N PRO A 15 4.95 30.69 1.70
CA PRO A 15 6.40 30.54 1.77
C PRO A 15 7.02 30.53 0.37
N ASP A 16 8.12 31.27 0.23
CA ASP A 16 8.89 31.44 -1.00
C ASP A 16 9.60 30.16 -1.43
N THR A 17 9.20 29.62 -2.57
CA THR A 17 10.01 28.71 -3.41
C THR A 17 9.68 28.98 -4.88
N ASP A 18 10.69 29.40 -5.63
CA ASP A 18 10.79 29.58 -7.08
C ASP A 18 9.58 29.15 -7.94
N GLY A 19 8.62 30.07 -8.08
CA GLY A 19 8.29 30.62 -9.40
C GLY A 19 7.57 29.74 -10.43
N TYR A 20 6.94 28.60 -10.09
CA TYR A 20 5.91 28.03 -10.95
C TYR A 20 4.77 27.36 -10.18
N SER A 21 3.65 28.08 -10.07
CA SER A 21 2.36 27.53 -9.66
C SER A 21 1.70 26.90 -10.89
N ALA A 22 1.45 25.59 -10.88
CA ALA A 22 0.72 24.94 -11.96
C ALA A 22 -0.68 25.60 -12.17
N PRO A 23 -1.22 25.63 -13.40
CA PRO A 23 -2.56 26.17 -13.66
C PRO A 23 -3.64 25.51 -12.79
N PRO A 24 -4.63 26.27 -12.30
CA PRO A 24 -5.63 25.78 -11.35
C PRO A 24 -6.48 24.61 -11.86
N GLU A 25 -6.60 24.45 -13.19
CA GLU A 25 -7.27 23.31 -13.82
C GLU A 25 -6.56 21.96 -13.52
N ARG A 26 -5.23 21.97 -13.34
CA ARG A 26 -4.48 20.75 -12.97
C ARG A 26 -4.63 20.36 -11.50
N TRP A 27 -5.07 21.29 -10.66
CA TRP A 27 -5.29 21.07 -9.24
C TRP A 27 -6.60 20.30 -9.01
N GLN A 28 -7.55 20.45 -9.93
CA GLN A 28 -8.83 19.73 -9.93
C GLN A 28 -8.69 18.24 -10.31
N HIS A 29 -7.59 17.85 -10.96
CA HIS A 29 -7.29 16.45 -11.28
C HIS A 29 -6.38 15.76 -10.26
N GLY A 30 -5.99 16.46 -9.19
CA GLY A 30 -5.34 15.94 -7.98
C GLY A 30 -4.15 14.99 -8.16
N SER A 31 -3.53 14.93 -9.34
CA SER A 31 -2.26 14.25 -9.50
C SER A 31 -1.22 15.10 -8.78
N ALA A 32 -0.73 14.65 -7.62
CA ALA A 32 0.41 15.24 -6.96
C ALA A 32 1.66 14.98 -7.81
N VAL A 33 1.80 15.72 -8.90
CA VAL A 33 2.99 15.70 -9.75
C VAL A 33 4.09 16.35 -8.93
N THR A 34 5.03 15.53 -8.46
CA THR A 34 6.24 16.07 -7.84
C THR A 34 7.15 16.46 -8.99
N ILE A 35 7.31 17.77 -9.21
CA ILE A 35 8.28 18.28 -10.18
C ILE A 35 9.61 18.39 -9.45
N ALA A 36 10.42 17.35 -9.54
CA ALA A 36 11.81 17.41 -9.10
C ALA A 36 12.67 17.86 -10.29
N ARG A 37 13.65 18.73 -10.02
CA ARG A 37 14.68 19.06 -11.00
C ARG A 37 15.79 18.03 -10.86
N ASP A 38 16.08 17.31 -11.93
CA ASP A 38 17.25 16.44 -11.95
C ASP A 38 18.51 17.33 -11.87
N PRO A 39 19.37 17.17 -10.85
CA PRO A 39 20.57 18.00 -10.68
C PRO A 39 21.61 17.77 -11.79
N THR A 40 21.49 16.67 -12.54
CA THR A 40 22.46 16.26 -13.57
C THR A 40 22.09 16.79 -14.96
N THR A 41 20.80 16.80 -15.29
CA THR A 41 20.31 17.17 -16.63
C THR A 41 19.57 18.52 -16.64
N GLY A 42 19.18 19.04 -15.48
CA GLY A 42 18.39 20.28 -15.37
C GLY A 42 16.96 20.15 -15.89
N ILE A 43 16.57 18.97 -16.38
CA ILE A 43 15.25 18.65 -16.91
C ILE A 43 14.28 18.49 -15.73
N ARG A 44 13.08 19.07 -15.88
CA ARG A 44 11.97 18.90 -14.92
C ARG A 44 11.32 17.54 -15.17
N THR A 45 11.63 16.55 -14.35
CA THR A 45 11.01 15.23 -14.42
C THR A 45 9.71 15.24 -13.63
N GLN A 46 8.59 14.94 -14.31
CA GLN A 46 7.31 14.71 -13.67
C GLN A 46 7.31 13.28 -13.14
N SER A 47 7.55 13.08 -11.84
CA SER A 47 7.34 11.78 -11.22
C SER A 47 5.90 11.70 -10.73
N VAL A 48 5.12 10.79 -11.32
CA VAL A 48 3.83 10.40 -10.77
C VAL A 48 4.14 9.46 -9.61
N ALA A 49 4.16 9.98 -8.39
CA ALA A 49 4.22 9.11 -7.22
C ALA A 49 2.99 8.19 -7.24
N GLY A 50 3.21 6.88 -7.13
CA GLY A 50 2.12 5.91 -7.04
C GLY A 50 1.20 6.21 -5.85
N ALA A 51 -0.02 5.65 -5.88
CA ALA A 51 -1.02 5.88 -4.84
C ALA A 51 -0.47 5.63 -3.44
N PHE A 52 0.30 4.56 -3.29
CA PHE A 52 0.96 4.17 -2.06
C PHE A 52 1.94 5.24 -1.54
N GLU A 53 2.85 5.72 -2.39
CA GLU A 53 3.85 6.74 -2.05
C GLU A 53 3.22 8.09 -1.72
N HIS A 54 2.14 8.43 -2.42
CA HIS A 54 1.36 9.61 -2.10
C HIS A 54 0.72 9.51 -0.71
N MET A 55 0.11 8.36 -0.40
CA MET A 55 -0.56 8.13 0.88
C MET A 55 0.41 8.03 2.07
N LEU A 56 1.63 7.50 1.85
CA LEU A 56 2.69 7.56 2.86
C LEU A 56 3.14 8.99 3.13
N ARG A 57 3.35 9.79 2.08
CA ARG A 57 3.76 11.19 2.22
C ARG A 57 2.70 12.07 2.87
N SER A 58 1.42 11.80 2.61
CA SER A 58 0.31 12.53 3.22
C SER A 58 0.03 12.12 4.67
N GLY A 59 0.70 11.06 5.18
CA GLY A 59 0.49 10.53 6.52
C GLY A 59 -0.77 9.67 6.68
N SER A 60 -1.50 9.40 5.58
CA SER A 60 -2.63 8.47 5.58
C SER A 60 -2.19 7.04 5.83
N LEU A 61 -0.94 6.70 5.51
CA LEU A 61 -0.34 5.40 5.81
C LEU A 61 0.79 5.55 6.80
N GLN A 62 0.91 4.55 7.68
CA GLN A 62 1.92 4.48 8.72
C GLN A 62 3.11 3.62 8.28
N PRO A 63 4.27 3.72 8.96
CA PRO A 63 5.45 2.89 8.66
C PRO A 63 5.18 1.39 8.69
N ARG A 64 4.24 0.92 9.53
CA ARG A 64 3.81 -0.49 9.56
C ARG A 64 3.17 -0.96 8.25
N HIS A 65 2.38 -0.09 7.59
CA HIS A 65 1.79 -0.38 6.28
C HIS A 65 2.90 -0.48 5.22
N LYS A 66 3.94 0.38 5.33
CA LYS A 66 5.13 0.29 4.49
C LYS A 66 5.84 -1.04 4.64
N ALA A 67 6.16 -1.43 5.86
CA ALA A 67 6.86 -2.69 6.13
C ALA A 67 6.09 -3.92 5.61
N ALA A 68 4.77 -3.95 5.81
CA ALA A 68 3.92 -5.04 5.31
C ALA A 68 3.88 -5.07 3.77
N ALA A 69 3.71 -3.92 3.12
CA ALA A 69 3.72 -3.82 1.66
C ALA A 69 5.06 -4.23 1.06
N ASP A 70 6.18 -3.78 1.63
CA ASP A 70 7.53 -4.13 1.20
C ASP A 70 7.76 -5.65 1.30
N ARG A 71 7.34 -6.28 2.41
CA ARG A 71 7.46 -7.73 2.61
C ARG A 71 6.65 -8.51 1.59
N TRP A 72 5.41 -8.09 1.33
CA TRP A 72 4.56 -8.72 0.33
C TRP A 72 5.12 -8.58 -1.09
N LEU A 73 5.64 -7.40 -1.44
CA LEU A 73 6.28 -7.16 -2.72
C LEU A 73 7.57 -8.01 -2.87
N ALA A 74 8.38 -8.12 -1.82
CA ALA A 74 9.58 -8.96 -1.85
C ALA A 74 9.25 -10.44 -2.09
N ASP A 75 8.24 -10.98 -1.39
CA ASP A 75 7.77 -12.36 -1.59
C ASP A 75 7.22 -12.58 -3.01
N PHE A 76 6.51 -11.59 -3.57
CA PHE A 76 6.03 -11.62 -4.97
C PHE A 76 7.17 -11.58 -5.98
N GLU A 77 8.09 -10.62 -5.86
CA GLU A 77 9.20 -10.44 -6.78
C GLU A 77 10.12 -11.66 -6.78
N PHE A 78 10.48 -12.16 -5.60
CA PHE A 78 11.36 -13.32 -5.47
C PHE A 78 10.67 -14.63 -5.86
N GLY A 79 9.46 -14.86 -5.33
CA GLY A 79 8.71 -16.10 -5.56
C GLY A 79 8.16 -16.23 -6.97
N VAL A 80 7.44 -15.20 -7.44
CA VAL A 80 6.65 -15.22 -8.67
C VAL A 80 7.45 -14.70 -9.85
N LEU A 81 8.04 -13.50 -9.75
CA LEU A 81 8.81 -12.90 -10.85
C LEU A 81 10.22 -13.49 -11.00
N SER A 82 10.64 -14.39 -10.11
CA SER A 82 11.99 -14.97 -10.09
C SER A 82 13.09 -13.90 -10.01
N ALA A 83 12.82 -12.77 -9.36
CA ALA A 83 13.82 -11.76 -9.07
C ALA A 83 14.93 -12.35 -8.19
N ARG A 84 16.08 -11.67 -8.13
CA ARG A 84 17.20 -12.11 -7.29
C ARG A 84 16.80 -12.01 -5.81
N ASP A 85 17.16 -13.02 -5.02
CA ASP A 85 16.85 -13.10 -3.59
C ASP A 85 17.28 -11.80 -2.87
N PRO A 86 16.32 -11.03 -2.29
CA PRO A 86 16.63 -9.77 -1.63
C PRO A 86 17.53 -9.94 -0.40
N GLU A 87 17.44 -11.08 0.30
CA GLU A 87 18.25 -11.39 1.49
C GLU A 87 19.70 -11.74 1.13
N LYS A 88 19.94 -12.22 -0.10
CA LYS A 88 21.30 -12.60 -0.57
C LYS A 88 22.00 -11.52 -1.39
N ARG A 89 21.45 -10.29 -1.44
CA ARG A 89 22.00 -9.20 -2.27
C ARG A 89 23.41 -8.74 -1.87
N GLY A 90 23.91 -9.12 -0.68
CA GLY A 90 25.24 -8.70 -0.17
C GLY A 90 26.27 -9.81 0.04
N THR A 91 25.86 -11.09 0.06
CA THR A 91 26.77 -12.20 0.32
C THR A 91 27.11 -12.89 -0.99
N GLY A 92 28.34 -12.72 -1.49
CA GLY A 92 28.85 -13.38 -2.71
C GLY A 92 28.92 -14.91 -2.66
N ALA A 93 28.26 -15.55 -1.69
CA ALA A 93 28.09 -16.98 -1.61
C ALA A 93 27.02 -17.41 -2.62
N ALA A 94 27.47 -18.04 -3.71
CA ALA A 94 26.61 -18.84 -4.56
C ALA A 94 25.98 -19.94 -3.69
N GLY A 95 24.77 -19.70 -3.19
CA GLY A 95 24.02 -20.72 -2.47
C GLY A 95 23.84 -21.94 -3.36
N SER A 96 23.86 -23.14 -2.78
CA SER A 96 23.50 -24.36 -3.48
C SER A 96 22.18 -24.16 -4.24
N HIS A 97 22.10 -24.68 -5.48
CA HIS A 97 20.92 -24.61 -6.34
C HIS A 97 19.65 -25.07 -5.60
N ASP A 98 19.77 -26.08 -4.72
CA ASP A 98 18.67 -26.58 -3.90
C ASP A 98 18.19 -25.56 -2.86
N GLY A 99 19.11 -24.80 -2.26
CA GLY A 99 18.78 -23.74 -1.31
C GLY A 99 18.07 -22.55 -1.96
N PHE A 100 18.32 -22.29 -3.25
CA PHE A 100 17.60 -21.28 -4.01
C PHE A 100 16.16 -21.72 -4.30
N THR A 101 15.97 -22.95 -4.77
CA THR A 101 14.64 -23.50 -5.06
C THR A 101 13.76 -23.56 -3.81
N VAL A 102 14.31 -24.01 -2.67
CA VAL A 102 13.58 -24.06 -1.40
C VAL A 102 13.16 -22.65 -0.94
N ALA A 103 14.08 -21.69 -0.97
CA ALA A 103 13.77 -20.31 -0.59
C ALA A 103 12.69 -19.69 -1.48
N ARG A 104 12.75 -19.97 -2.80
CA ARG A 104 11.73 -19.50 -3.75
C ARG A 104 10.36 -20.10 -3.46
N LEU A 105 10.29 -21.42 -3.23
CA LEU A 105 9.02 -22.08 -2.90
C LEU A 105 8.42 -21.53 -1.59
N ASP A 106 9.26 -21.23 -0.60
CA ASP A 106 8.82 -20.60 0.64
C ASP A 106 8.25 -19.19 0.40
N ALA A 107 8.91 -18.37 -0.41
CA ALA A 107 8.41 -17.03 -0.79
C ALA A 107 7.08 -17.09 -1.55
N VAL A 108 6.92 -18.04 -2.48
CA VAL A 108 5.64 -18.30 -3.17
C VAL A 108 4.55 -18.65 -2.15
N ASN A 109 4.85 -19.53 -1.19
CA ASN A 109 3.90 -19.91 -0.15
C ASN A 109 3.51 -18.73 0.75
N LYS A 110 4.47 -17.88 1.15
CA LYS A 110 4.21 -16.67 1.93
C LYS A 110 3.32 -15.69 1.16
N TYR A 111 3.64 -15.43 -0.11
CA TYR A 111 2.84 -14.58 -0.99
C TYR A 111 1.39 -15.08 -1.11
N PHE A 112 1.18 -16.38 -1.34
CA PHE A 112 -0.17 -16.93 -1.46
C PHE A 112 -0.95 -16.92 -0.15
N LYS A 113 -0.30 -17.19 0.99
CA LYS A 113 -0.94 -17.07 2.32
C LYS A 113 -1.38 -15.63 2.60
N ALA A 114 -0.54 -14.65 2.29
CA ALA A 114 -0.88 -13.23 2.42
C ALA A 114 -2.00 -12.83 1.43
N LYS A 115 -1.95 -13.32 0.19
CA LYS A 115 -3.00 -13.10 -0.80
C LYS A 115 -4.35 -13.67 -0.34
N TRP A 116 -4.36 -14.85 0.26
CA TRP A 116 -5.59 -15.46 0.79
C TRP A 116 -6.14 -14.72 2.01
N SER A 117 -5.29 -14.20 2.91
CA SER A 117 -5.76 -13.44 4.07
C SER A 117 -6.39 -12.09 3.68
N LEU A 118 -5.96 -11.49 2.57
CA LEU A 118 -6.57 -10.27 2.01
C LEU A 118 -7.98 -10.53 1.45
N GLY A 119 -8.17 -11.68 0.80
CA GLY A 119 -9.35 -11.96 -0.01
C GLY A 119 -9.32 -11.31 -1.40
N PRO A 120 -10.20 -11.72 -2.32
CA PRO A 120 -10.09 -11.40 -3.75
C PRO A 120 -10.24 -9.90 -4.04
N ALA A 121 -11.16 -9.21 -3.37
CA ALA A 121 -11.41 -7.79 -3.61
C ALA A 121 -10.27 -6.88 -3.14
N ALA A 122 -9.68 -7.17 -1.98
CA ALA A 122 -8.55 -6.40 -1.45
C ALA A 122 -7.28 -6.67 -2.26
N HIS A 123 -7.06 -7.91 -2.68
CA HIS A 123 -5.94 -8.26 -3.55
C HIS A 123 -6.03 -7.54 -4.91
N ALA A 124 -7.19 -7.58 -5.57
CA ALA A 124 -7.41 -6.90 -6.85
C ALA A 124 -7.21 -5.38 -6.79
N LEU A 125 -7.32 -4.78 -5.59
CA LEU A 125 -7.02 -3.38 -5.35
C LEU A 125 -5.53 -3.14 -5.06
N LEU A 126 -4.89 -4.00 -4.25
CA LEU A 126 -3.49 -3.82 -3.86
C LEU A 126 -2.49 -4.16 -4.96
N GLU A 127 -2.80 -5.14 -5.82
CA GLU A 127 -1.94 -5.53 -6.93
C GLU A 127 -1.57 -4.36 -7.86
N PRO A 128 -2.51 -3.59 -8.44
CA PRO A 128 -2.15 -2.44 -9.27
C PRO A 128 -1.49 -1.30 -8.47
N VAL A 129 -1.78 -1.18 -7.18
CA VAL A 129 -1.19 -0.13 -6.32
C VAL A 129 0.28 -0.42 -6.04
N LEU A 130 0.62 -1.68 -5.73
CA LEU A 130 1.95 -2.07 -5.24
C LEU A 130 2.84 -2.62 -6.36
N HIS A 131 2.30 -3.42 -7.29
CA HIS A 131 3.08 -4.00 -8.39
C HIS A 131 3.22 -3.01 -9.56
N GLU A 132 2.09 -2.44 -10.02
CA GLU A 132 2.07 -1.51 -11.16
C GLU A 132 2.33 -0.05 -10.74
N ARG A 133 2.39 0.24 -9.43
CA ARG A 133 2.59 1.59 -8.86
C ARG A 133 1.60 2.64 -9.39
N LEU A 134 0.35 2.23 -9.66
CA LEU A 134 -0.65 3.15 -10.19
C LEU A 134 -0.99 4.27 -9.22
N SER A 135 -1.33 5.45 -9.76
CA SER A 135 -1.79 6.60 -8.98
C SER A 135 -3.28 6.47 -8.62
N LEU A 136 -3.71 7.21 -7.59
CA LEU A 136 -5.12 7.26 -7.19
C LEU A 136 -6.01 7.71 -8.35
N THR A 137 -5.57 8.68 -9.15
CA THR A 137 -6.31 9.18 -10.33
C THR A 137 -6.59 8.08 -11.34
N VAL A 138 -5.60 7.22 -11.64
CA VAL A 138 -5.77 6.11 -12.58
C VAL A 138 -6.74 5.07 -12.00
N LEU A 139 -6.65 4.81 -10.69
CA LEU A 139 -7.56 3.89 -10.01
C LEU A 139 -9.00 4.41 -9.98
N GLU A 140 -9.21 5.71 -9.80
CA GLU A 140 -10.54 6.32 -9.91
C GLU A 140 -11.15 6.09 -11.29
N SER A 141 -10.38 6.34 -12.35
CA SER A 141 -10.85 6.13 -13.72
C SER A 141 -11.17 4.66 -14.01
N ARG A 142 -10.35 3.73 -13.50
CA ARG A 142 -10.56 2.28 -13.68
C ARG A 142 -11.76 1.75 -12.88
N LEU A 143 -11.97 2.25 -11.66
CA LEU A 143 -12.95 1.70 -10.72
C LEU A 143 -14.28 2.47 -10.67
N GLY A 144 -14.33 3.69 -11.22
CA GLY A 144 -15.52 4.55 -11.15
C GLY A 144 -15.89 4.96 -9.73
N ARG A 145 -14.91 5.04 -8.83
CA ARG A 145 -15.09 5.39 -7.41
C ARG A 145 -14.22 6.60 -7.08
N ASP A 146 -14.64 7.38 -6.08
CA ASP A 146 -13.88 8.53 -5.62
C ASP A 146 -12.60 8.15 -4.87
N ARG A 147 -11.64 9.09 -4.79
CA ARG A 147 -10.36 8.88 -4.10
C ARG A 147 -10.50 8.45 -2.67
N ARG A 148 -11.47 9.02 -1.93
CA ARG A 148 -11.59 8.80 -0.49
C ARG A 148 -12.02 7.36 -0.22
N TYR A 149 -12.92 6.84 -1.05
CA TYR A 149 -13.32 5.46 -1.05
C TYR A 149 -12.13 4.55 -1.40
N ILE A 150 -11.40 4.86 -2.48
CA ILE A 150 -10.25 4.06 -2.90
C ILE A 150 -9.15 4.06 -1.84
N SER A 151 -8.78 5.21 -1.30
CA SER A 151 -7.74 5.34 -0.27
C SER A 151 -8.13 4.59 1.00
N GLY A 152 -9.38 4.71 1.46
CA GLY A 152 -9.86 3.95 2.63
C GLY A 152 -9.87 2.43 2.40
N LYS A 153 -10.14 1.97 1.17
CA LYS A 153 -10.04 0.55 0.84
C LYS A 153 -8.59 0.06 0.74
N ILE A 154 -7.67 0.87 0.22
CA ILE A 154 -6.24 0.58 0.21
C ILE A 154 -5.72 0.48 1.65
N GLU A 155 -6.06 1.44 2.51
CA GLU A 155 -5.67 1.43 3.92
C GLU A 155 -6.20 0.19 4.65
N ALA A 156 -7.49 -0.14 4.50
CA ALA A 156 -8.07 -1.33 5.11
C ALA A 156 -7.44 -2.64 4.60
N ALA A 157 -7.04 -2.69 3.33
CA ALA A 157 -6.34 -3.85 2.77
C ALA A 157 -4.92 -3.97 3.35
N LEU A 158 -4.21 -2.85 3.50
CA LEU A 158 -2.88 -2.82 4.13
C LEU A 158 -2.95 -3.17 5.62
N GLU A 159 -4.01 -2.78 6.34
CA GLU A 159 -4.20 -3.16 7.74
C GLU A 159 -4.35 -4.68 7.89
N ARG A 160 -5.12 -5.34 7.00
CA ARG A 160 -5.22 -6.82 6.98
C ARG A 160 -3.87 -7.49 6.68
N LEU A 161 -3.07 -6.88 5.80
CA LEU A 161 -1.74 -7.37 5.50
C LEU A 161 -0.82 -7.25 6.73
N VAL A 162 -0.90 -6.14 7.46
CA VAL A 162 -0.19 -5.95 8.74
C VAL A 162 -0.62 -6.99 9.76
N GLU A 163 -1.92 -7.22 9.94
CA GLU A 163 -2.45 -8.22 10.86
C GLU A 163 -1.98 -9.63 10.50
N HIS A 164 -1.97 -9.96 9.20
CA HIS A 164 -1.44 -11.23 8.71
C HIS A 164 0.02 -11.43 9.10
N TYR A 165 0.89 -10.47 8.80
CA TYR A 165 2.31 -10.60 9.13
C TYR A 165 2.56 -10.57 10.63
N TYR A 166 1.80 -9.77 11.39
CA TYR A 166 1.85 -9.81 12.84
C TYR A 166 1.51 -11.20 13.39
N ALA A 167 0.50 -11.87 12.86
CA ALA A 167 0.12 -13.22 13.25
C ALA A 167 1.17 -14.28 12.85
N VAL A 168 1.81 -14.12 11.68
CA VAL A 168 2.91 -14.98 11.22
C VAL A 168 4.12 -14.85 12.13
N ASP A 169 4.47 -13.62 12.51
CA ASP A 169 5.63 -13.34 13.37
C ASP A 169 5.34 -13.66 14.86
N ASN A 170 4.06 -13.66 15.27
CA ASN A 170 3.61 -13.91 16.64
C ASN A 170 2.60 -15.07 16.71
N PRO A 171 3.01 -16.32 16.42
CA PRO A 171 2.09 -17.45 16.34
C PRO A 171 1.42 -17.79 17.68
N ALA A 172 2.05 -17.44 18.81
CA ALA A 172 1.47 -17.63 20.15
C ALA A 172 0.34 -16.62 20.45
N ALA A 173 0.39 -15.41 19.88
CA ALA A 173 -0.66 -14.41 20.01
C ALA A 173 -1.88 -14.76 19.14
N ALA A 174 -1.65 -15.29 17.94
CA ALA A 174 -2.71 -15.71 17.02
C ALA A 174 -3.63 -16.79 17.61
N ARG A 175 -3.08 -17.74 18.40
CA ARG A 175 -3.85 -18.82 19.04
C ARG A 175 -4.80 -18.34 20.14
N ARG A 176 -4.60 -17.15 20.71
CA ARG A 176 -5.45 -16.60 21.79
C ARG A 176 -6.75 -15.99 21.25
N HIS A 177 -6.76 -15.52 20.01
CA HIS A 177 -7.96 -14.97 19.37
C HIS A 177 -8.97 -16.04 18.92
N THR A 178 -8.54 -17.30 18.79
CA THR A 178 -9.40 -18.39 18.30
C THR A 178 -10.21 -19.09 19.41
N ILE A 179 -9.87 -18.89 20.69
CA ILE A 179 -10.48 -19.65 21.81
C ILE A 179 -11.76 -18.99 22.36
N VAL A 180 -12.10 -17.75 21.96
CA VAL A 180 -13.28 -17.01 22.46
C VAL A 180 -14.55 -17.23 21.60
N GLY A 181 -14.63 -18.35 20.86
CA GLY A 181 -15.75 -18.66 19.95
C GLY A 181 -16.50 -19.96 20.24
N SER A 182 -16.12 -20.71 21.28
CA SER A 182 -16.72 -22.01 21.60
C SER A 182 -17.30 -21.99 23.01
N ASN A 183 -18.42 -21.31 23.22
CA ASN A 183 -19.27 -21.54 24.38
C ASN A 183 -20.72 -21.78 23.93
N ASP A 184 -21.29 -22.84 24.52
CA ASP A 184 -22.72 -23.19 24.57
C ASP A 184 -23.36 -23.94 23.38
N HIS A 185 -23.06 -25.24 23.31
CA HIS A 185 -24.12 -26.24 23.07
C HIS A 185 -23.82 -27.53 23.83
N GLN A 186 -24.15 -27.51 25.12
CA GLN A 186 -24.26 -28.71 25.94
C GLN A 186 -25.63 -29.34 25.68
N PRO A 187 -25.72 -30.57 25.13
CA PRO A 187 -27.03 -31.21 24.91
C PRO A 187 -27.66 -31.60 26.26
N PRO A 188 -29.00 -31.57 26.37
CA PRO A 188 -29.70 -31.87 27.61
C PRO A 188 -29.51 -33.34 27.99
N VAL A 189 -29.04 -33.56 29.22
CA VAL A 189 -28.91 -34.88 29.83
C VAL A 189 -30.31 -35.41 30.10
N ALA A 190 -30.74 -36.41 29.33
CA ALA A 190 -31.95 -37.16 29.63
C ALA A 190 -31.71 -38.00 30.91
N GLN A 191 -32.32 -37.57 32.02
CA GLN A 191 -32.49 -38.44 33.19
C GLN A 191 -33.62 -39.42 32.85
N ALA A 192 -33.29 -40.71 32.80
CA ALA A 192 -34.27 -41.79 32.83
C ALA A 192 -34.17 -42.47 34.21
N ALA A 193 -35.35 -42.65 34.80
CA ALA A 193 -35.63 -43.19 36.12
C ALA A 193 -35.28 -44.68 36.26
#